data_AF-A0A1B6HTR5-F1
#
_entry.id   AF-A0A1B6HTR5-F1
#
_cell.length_a   1.000
_cell.length_b   1.000
_cell.length_c   1.000
_cell.angle_alpha   90.00
_cell.angle_beta   90.00
_cell.angle_gamma   90.00
#
_symmetry.space_group_name_H-M   'P 1'
#
loop_
_entity.id
_entity.type
_entity.pdbx_description
1 polymer ?
#
loop_
_entity_poly.entity_id
_entity_poly.type
_entity_poly.pdbx_seq_one_letter_code
_entity_poly.pdbx_strand_id
1 'polypeptide(L)'
;ANACKAINNAARAKKMEVFIKHTSKELKDFLIEMKKHGYISSLTFVQSVNKEKAVVGLNGRLTKCGAICPRFRYKCDEIQEVANRLKPARQFGHVLFNTSKGVLDHTEA
;
A
#
# COMPACT_ATOMS: atom_id res chain seq x y z
N ALA A 1 8.29 -4.26 -1.40
CA ALA A 1 8.44 -5.04 -0.15
C ALA A 1 9.04 -4.22 1.00
N ASN A 2 10.22 -3.60 0.83
CA ASN A 2 10.90 -2.88 1.92
C ASN A 2 10.11 -1.68 2.47
N ALA A 3 9.40 -0.94 1.61
CA ALA A 3 8.52 0.15 2.03
C ALA A 3 7.40 -0.33 2.97
N CYS A 4 6.66 -1.39 2.59
CA CYS A 4 5.63 -2.00 3.43
C CYS A 4 6.17 -2.46 4.79
N LYS A 5 7.38 -3.05 4.81
CA LYS A 5 8.06 -3.47 6.05
C LYS A 5 8.39 -2.26 6.94
N ALA A 6 8.93 -1.18 6.36
CA ALA A 6 9.24 0.04 7.10
C ALA A 6 7.98 0.66 7.74
N ILE A 7 6.87 0.70 6.99
CA ILE A 7 5.58 1.17 7.47
C ILE A 7 5.07 0.29 8.63
N ASN A 8 5.09 -1.04 8.50
CA ASN A 8 4.66 -1.94 9.58
C ASN A 8 5.49 -1.77 10.85
N ASN A 9 6.80 -1.65 10.71
CA ASN A 9 7.70 -1.50 11.84
C ASN A 9 7.45 -0.16 12.56
N ALA A 10 7.22 0.91 11.81
CA ALA A 10 6.88 2.20 12.37
C ALA A 10 5.51 2.22 13.05
N ALA A 11 4.50 1.58 12.45
CA ALA A 11 3.17 1.44 13.04
C ALA A 11 3.24 0.66 14.37
N ARG A 12 4.00 -0.44 14.42
CA ARG A 12 4.25 -1.21 15.65
C ARG A 12 5.00 -0.39 16.70
N ALA A 13 5.95 0.44 16.28
CA ALA A 13 6.69 1.35 17.15
C ALA A 13 5.88 2.60 17.53
N LYS A 14 4.61 2.73 17.12
CA LYS A 14 3.74 3.90 17.35
C LYS A 14 4.36 5.23 16.90
N LYS A 15 5.17 5.20 15.83
CA LYS A 15 5.70 6.43 15.22
C LYS A 15 4.60 7.11 14.42
N MET A 16 4.55 8.42 14.50
CA MET A 16 3.60 9.23 13.73
C MET A 16 4.02 9.40 12.27
N GLU A 17 5.30 9.22 11.95
CA GLU A 17 5.81 9.46 10.59
C GLU A 17 6.85 8.41 10.16
N VAL A 18 6.91 8.16 8.86
CA VAL A 18 7.86 7.24 8.22
C VAL A 18 8.50 7.91 7.02
N PHE A 19 9.83 7.79 6.96
CA PHE A 19 10.63 8.21 5.82
C PHE A 19 10.93 7.01 4.92
N ILE A 20 10.51 7.10 3.66
CA ILE A 20 10.81 6.12 2.62
C ILE A 20 11.86 6.72 1.68
N LYS A 21 13.04 6.10 1.63
CA LYS A 21 14.21 6.62 0.91
C LYS A 21 14.08 6.57 -0.61
N HIS A 22 13.37 5.57 -1.14
CA HIS A 22 13.25 5.31 -2.58
C HIS A 22 11.79 5.09 -2.94
N THR A 23 11.30 5.90 -3.88
CA THR A 23 9.91 5.85 -4.32
C THR A 23 9.87 5.49 -5.81
N SER A 24 9.16 4.41 -6.16
CA SER A 24 8.85 4.06 -7.56
C SER A 24 7.44 4.55 -7.91
N LYS A 25 7.10 4.58 -9.21
CA LYS A 25 5.77 4.99 -9.67
C LYS A 25 4.66 4.15 -9.02
N GLU A 26 4.81 2.83 -9.01
CA GLU A 26 3.84 1.92 -8.42
C GLU A 26 3.70 2.11 -6.91
N LEU A 27 4.78 2.50 -6.22
CA LEU A 27 4.73 2.80 -4.79
C LEU A 27 3.98 4.11 -4.53
N LYS A 28 4.10 5.11 -5.42
CA LYS A 28 3.32 6.36 -5.30
C LYS A 28 1.83 6.06 -5.45
N ASP A 29 1.46 5.33 -6.50
CA ASP A 29 0.07 4.96 -6.76
C ASP A 29 -0.51 4.16 -5.58
N PHE A 30 0.27 3.21 -5.04
CA PHE A 30 -0.08 2.46 -3.84
C PHE A 30 -0.31 3.35 -2.61
N LEU A 31 0.57 4.32 -2.35
CA LEU A 31 0.43 5.22 -1.20
C LEU A 31 -0.75 6.19 -1.35
N ILE A 32 -1.06 6.59 -2.58
CA ILE A 32 -2.25 7.40 -2.89
C ILE A 32 -3.52 6.60 -2.57
N GLU A 33 -3.59 5.35 -3.00
CA GLU A 33 -4.74 4.49 -2.73
C GLU A 33 -4.91 4.21 -1.22
N MET A 34 -3.81 3.96 -0.51
CA MET A 34 -3.82 3.85 0.95
C MET A 34 -4.35 5.11 1.66
N LYS A 35 -4.07 6.30 1.10
CA LYS A 35 -4.59 7.57 1.62
C LYS A 35 -6.08 7.71 1.35
N LYS A 36 -6.57 7.33 0.16
CA LYS A 36 -8.01 7.34 -0.17
C LYS A 36 -8.83 6.48 0.78
N HIS A 37 -8.32 5.29 1.13
CA HIS A 37 -8.97 4.42 2.13
C HIS A 37 -8.79 4.88 3.59
N GLY A 38 -8.04 5.96 3.85
CA GLY A 38 -7.86 6.54 5.18
C GLY A 38 -6.92 5.77 6.13
N TYR A 39 -6.06 4.90 5.59
CA TYR A 39 -5.02 4.22 6.38
C TYR A 39 -3.84 5.12 6.74
N ILE A 40 -3.60 6.14 5.91
CA ILE A 40 -2.53 7.12 6.06
C ILE A 40 -3.19 8.49 6.25
N SER A 41 -2.62 9.30 7.14
CA SER A 41 -3.12 10.67 7.41
C SER A 41 -2.62 11.65 6.34
N SER A 42 -1.29 11.74 6.20
CA SER A 42 -0.63 12.66 5.29
C SER A 42 0.39 11.93 4.41
N LEU A 43 0.55 12.41 3.18
CA LEU A 43 1.50 11.89 2.22
C LEU A 43 2.15 13.07 1.51
N THR A 44 3.46 13.18 1.63
CA THR A 44 4.26 14.23 1.00
C THR A 44 5.42 13.61 0.25
N PHE A 45 5.56 13.97 -1.02
CA PHE A 45 6.71 13.57 -1.84
C PHE A 45 7.73 14.71 -1.86
N VAL A 46 8.97 14.40 -1.49
CA VAL A 46 10.09 15.34 -1.50
C VAL A 46 11.02 14.94 -2.63
N GLN A 47 11.18 15.82 -3.61
CA GLN A 47 12.14 15.64 -4.67
C GLN A 47 13.53 16.06 -4.17
N SER A 48 14.50 15.17 -4.26
CA SER A 48 15.91 15.49 -4.12
C SER A 48 16.61 15.22 -5.45
N VAL A 49 17.74 15.89 -5.69
CA VAL A 49 18.52 15.82 -6.94
C VAL A 49 18.74 14.38 -7.42
N ASN A 50 18.98 13.44 -6.49
CA ASN A 50 19.28 12.07 -6.85
C ASN A 50 18.07 11.13 -6.81
N LYS A 51 17.12 11.31 -5.87
CA LYS A 51 15.99 10.38 -5.66
C LYS A 51 14.83 11.05 -4.94
N GLU A 52 13.61 10.65 -5.30
CA GLU A 52 12.38 11.06 -4.63
C GLU A 52 12.17 10.28 -3.33
N LYS A 53 11.95 11.01 -2.24
CA LYS A 53 11.63 10.46 -0.93
C LYS A 53 10.15 10.67 -0.65
N ALA A 54 9.55 9.76 0.10
CA ALA A 54 8.17 9.93 0.58
C ALA A 54 8.18 10.04 2.11
N VAL A 55 7.45 11.03 2.61
CA VAL A 55 7.12 11.18 4.03
C VAL A 55 5.68 10.77 4.20
N VAL A 56 5.45 9.76 5.04
CA VAL A 56 4.15 9.15 5.27
C VAL A 56 3.75 9.38 6.72
N GLY A 57 2.65 10.10 6.95
CA GLY A 57 2.05 10.28 8.27
C GLY A 57 1.10 9.15 8.62
N LEU A 58 1.38 8.43 9.70
CA LEU A 58 0.58 7.32 10.22
C LEU A 58 -0.41 7.82 11.28
N ASN A 59 -1.62 7.27 11.28
CA ASN A 59 -2.67 7.56 12.25
C ASN A 59 -2.91 6.42 13.26
N GLY A 60 -2.09 5.36 13.21
CA GLY A 60 -2.21 4.18 14.07
C GLY A 60 -3.35 3.20 13.70
N ARG A 61 -4.13 3.45 12.65
CA ARG A 61 -5.20 2.53 12.20
C ARG A 61 -4.68 1.34 11.39
N LEU A 62 -3.46 1.44 10.87
CA LEU A 62 -2.86 0.38 10.06
C LEU A 62 -2.48 -0.83 10.91
N THR A 63 -3.03 -1.99 10.60
CA THR A 63 -2.68 -3.27 11.25
C THR A 63 -1.48 -3.94 10.56
N LYS A 64 -1.58 -4.16 9.25
CA LYS A 64 -0.55 -4.81 8.44
C LYS A 64 -0.63 -4.35 6.99
N CYS A 65 0.52 -3.99 6.43
CA CYS A 65 0.76 -3.73 5.02
C CYS A 65 1.73 -4.81 4.47
N GLY A 66 1.35 -5.50 3.40
CA GLY A 66 2.17 -6.56 2.81
C GLY A 66 2.41 -6.34 1.32
N ALA A 67 3.50 -6.89 0.81
CA ALA A 67 3.69 -7.07 -0.63
C ALA A 67 3.71 -8.56 -0.93
N ILE A 68 2.99 -8.99 -1.95
CA ILE A 68 2.93 -10.40 -2.38
C ILE A 68 4.06 -10.63 -3.40
N CYS A 69 4.87 -11.66 -3.16
CA CYS A 69 5.95 -12.07 -4.04
C CYS A 69 5.95 -13.60 -4.13
N PRO A 70 5.98 -14.19 -5.35
CA PRO A 70 6.01 -13.56 -6.67
C PRO A 70 4.69 -12.85 -7.04
N ARG A 71 4.72 -11.99 -8.08
CA ARG A 71 3.50 -11.33 -8.59
C ARG A 71 2.73 -12.31 -9.47
N PHE A 72 1.70 -12.93 -8.92
CA PHE A 72 0.82 -13.83 -9.65
C PHE A 72 -0.09 -13.04 -10.60
N ARG A 73 -0.41 -13.65 -11.76
CA ARG A 73 -1.43 -13.15 -12.67
C ARG A 73 -2.73 -13.87 -12.34
N TYR A 74 -3.80 -13.10 -12.15
CA TYR A 74 -5.13 -13.63 -11.87
C TYR A 74 -6.08 -13.22 -12.99
N LYS A 75 -7.05 -14.07 -13.28
CA LYS A 75 -8.20 -13.70 -14.13
C LYS A 75 -9.21 -12.92 -13.29
N CYS A 76 -10.11 -12.17 -13.94
CA CYS A 76 -11.14 -11.39 -13.26
C CYS A 76 -12.00 -12.25 -12.32
N ASP A 77 -12.33 -13.47 -12.74
CA ASP A 77 -13.16 -14.41 -11.96
C ASP A 77 -12.48 -14.88 -10.66
N GLU A 78 -11.15 -14.87 -10.62
CA GLU A 78 -10.35 -15.36 -9.48
C GLU A 78 -10.05 -14.26 -8.45
N ILE A 79 -10.24 -12.98 -8.81
CA ILE A 79 -9.90 -11.82 -7.97
C ILE A 79 -10.62 -11.90 -6.62
N GLN A 80 -11.92 -12.23 -6.63
CA GLN A 80 -12.75 -12.28 -5.43
C GLN A 80 -12.29 -13.38 -4.47
N GLU A 81 -11.93 -14.55 -5.00
CA GLU A 81 -11.44 -15.66 -4.18
C GLU A 81 -10.09 -15.32 -3.53
N VAL A 82 -9.17 -14.76 -4.31
CA VAL A 82 -7.84 -14.34 -3.83
C VAL A 82 -7.98 -13.23 -2.79
N ALA A 83 -8.85 -12.25 -3.03
CA ALA A 83 -9.14 -11.18 -2.09
C ALA A 83 -9.68 -11.73 -0.77
N ASN A 84 -10.60 -12.71 -0.80
CA ASN A 84 -11.15 -13.34 0.39
C ASN A 84 -10.09 -14.15 1.17
N ARG A 85 -9.13 -14.78 0.49
CA ARG A 85 -8.04 -15.52 1.13
C ARG A 85 -7.02 -14.60 1.81
N LEU A 86 -6.81 -13.40 1.26
CA LEU A 86 -5.80 -12.46 1.76
C LEU A 86 -6.32 -11.54 2.85
N LYS A 87 -7.59 -11.14 2.78
CA LYS A 87 -8.19 -10.26 3.76
C LYS A 87 -8.53 -11.01 5.04
N PRO A 88 -8.46 -10.36 6.20
CA PRO A 88 -8.94 -10.94 7.45
C PRO A 88 -10.47 -11.10 7.49
N ALA A 89 -11.22 -10.24 6.81
CA ALA A 89 -12.67 -10.32 6.72
C ALA A 89 -13.19 -9.77 5.38
N ARG A 90 -14.39 -10.15 4.97
CA ARG A 90 -15.00 -9.70 3.70
C ARG A 90 -15.17 -8.17 3.64
N GLN A 91 -15.52 -7.56 4.76
CA GLN A 91 -15.77 -6.11 4.88
C GLN A 91 -14.51 -5.30 5.26
N PHE A 92 -13.40 -5.96 5.62
CA PHE A 92 -12.24 -5.27 6.17
C PHE A 92 -10.93 -5.73 5.50
N GLY A 93 -10.22 -4.76 4.93
CA GLY A 93 -8.96 -4.96 4.24
C GLY A 93 -9.10 -4.77 2.72
N HIS A 94 -8.14 -4.07 2.14
CA HIS A 94 -8.08 -3.80 0.71
C HIS A 94 -6.92 -4.58 0.09
N VAL A 95 -7.10 -5.03 -1.15
CA VAL A 95 -6.10 -5.79 -1.91
C VAL A 95 -5.90 -5.09 -3.23
N LEU A 96 -4.68 -4.61 -3.43
CA LEU A 96 -4.33 -3.79 -4.58
C LEU A 96 -3.72 -4.66 -5.68
N PHE A 97 -4.29 -4.55 -6.88
CA PHE A 97 -3.85 -5.22 -8.08
C PHE A 97 -3.21 -4.23 -9.03
N ASN A 98 -2.16 -4.67 -9.73
CA ASN A 98 -1.55 -3.87 -10.78
C ASN A 98 -2.19 -4.24 -12.12
N THR A 99 -2.99 -3.34 -12.67
CA THR A 99 -3.65 -3.48 -13.97
C THR A 99 -3.00 -2.57 -15.01
N SER A 100 -3.38 -2.69 -16.28
CA SER A 100 -2.93 -1.77 -17.33
C SER A 100 -3.36 -0.32 -17.09
N LYS A 101 -4.43 -0.11 -16.30
CA LYS A 101 -4.95 1.21 -15.93
C LYS A 101 -4.28 1.78 -14.66
N GLY A 102 -3.39 1.02 -14.03
CA GLY A 102 -2.70 1.39 -12.80
C GLY A 102 -2.99 0.45 -11.63
N VAL A 103 -2.64 0.90 -10.43
CA VAL A 103 -2.92 0.17 -9.19
C VAL A 103 -4.36 0.41 -8.79
N LEU A 104 -5.17 -0.65 -8.78
CA LEU A 104 -6.61 -0.62 -8.48
C LEU A 104 -6.91 -1.53 -7.28
N ASP A 105 -7.93 -1.18 -6.50
CA ASP A 105 -8.43 -2.07 -5.45
C ASP A 105 -9.37 -3.13 -6.06
N HIS A 106 -9.51 -4.27 -5.39
CA HIS A 106 -10.37 -5.39 -5.80
C HIS A 106 -11.85 -5.03 -6.02
N THR A 107 -12.37 -3.94 -5.44
CA THR A 107 -13.73 -3.45 -5.71
C THR A 107 -13.83 -2.69 -7.03
N GLU A 108 -12.73 -2.09 -7.49
CA GLU A 108 -12.66 -1.27 -8.71
C GLU A 108 -12.01 -2.01 -9.90
N ALA A 109 -11.42 -3.19 -9.64
CA ALA A 109 -10.69 -4.01 -10.61
C ALA A 109 -11.59 -5.06 -11.29
#